data_AF-A0A3G8LS15-F1
#
_entry.id   AF-A0A3G8LS15-F1
#
_cell.length_a   1.000
_cell.length_b   1.000
_cell.length_c   1.000
_cell.angle_alpha   90.00
_cell.angle_beta   90.00
_cell.angle_gamma   90.00
#
_symmetry.space_group_name_H-M   'P 1'
#
loop_
_entity.id
_entity.type
_entity.pdbx_description
1 polymer ?
#
loop_
_entity_poly.entity_id
_entity_poly.type
_entity_poly.pdbx_seq_one_letter_code
_entity_poly.pdbx_strand_id
1 'polypeptide(L)' 'MENKTARFTVLMDPLKKQAFEQLCAAQDLTPSQVTRQLIREYLEKHDVSFGDNQSRPNPQVKS' A
#
# COMPACT_ATOMS: atom_id res chain seq x y z
N MET A 1 -8.23 -15.74 -11.20
CA MET A 1 -6.97 -15.15 -11.70
C MET A 1 -6.12 -14.93 -10.47
N GLU A 2 -5.04 -15.68 -10.35
CA GLU A 2 -4.20 -15.70 -9.15
C GLU A 2 -3.78 -14.27 -8.79
N ASN A 3 -4.16 -13.82 -7.59
CA ASN A 3 -3.68 -12.57 -7.03
C ASN A 3 -2.15 -12.68 -6.91
N LYS A 4 -1.42 -12.14 -7.88
CA LYS A 4 0.04 -12.04 -7.85
C LYS A 4 0.44 -11.03 -6.78
N THR A 5 0.36 -11.43 -5.52
CA THR A 5 0.88 -10.66 -4.40
C THR A 5 2.41 -10.80 -4.39
N ALA A 6 3.11 -9.70 -4.65
CA ALA A 6 4.56 -9.62 -4.49
C ALA A 6 4.90 -9.05 -3.11
N ARG A 7 5.98 -9.54 -2.50
CA ARG A 7 6.51 -9.01 -1.24
C ARG A 7 7.52 -7.90 -1.54
N PHE A 8 7.27 -6.71 -1.02
CA PHE A 8 8.22 -5.59 -1.04
C PHE A 8 8.92 -5.52 0.32
N THR A 9 10.23 -5.73 0.35
CA THR A 9 11.06 -5.67 1.57
C THR A 9 12.06 -4.53 1.41
N VAL A 10 12.08 -3.60 2.37
CA VAL A 10 13.02 -2.48 2.42
C VAL A 10 13.77 -2.50 3.75
N LEU A 11 15.07 -2.25 3.72
CA LEU A 11 15.86 -2.04 4.91
C LEU A 11 15.76 -0.57 5.32
N MET A 12 15.40 -0.33 6.58
CA MET A 12 15.30 1.01 7.17
C MET A 12 16.01 1.05 8.51
N ASP A 13 16.53 2.22 8.84
CA ASP A 13 17.07 2.52 10.17
C ASP A 13 16.01 2.28 11.27
N PRO A 14 16.37 1.68 12.42
CA PRO A 14 15.42 1.33 13.47
C PRO A 14 14.71 2.55 14.08
N LEU A 15 15.39 3.68 14.23
CA LEU A 15 14.78 4.89 14.79
C LEU A 15 13.74 5.47 13.81
N LYS A 16 14.07 5.48 12.52
CA LYS A 16 13.12 5.90 11.47
C LYS A 16 11.91 4.97 11.39
N LYS A 17 12.12 3.65 11.51
CA LYS A 17 11.03 2.65 11.53
C LYS A 17 10.06 2.95 12.68
N GLN A 18 10.59 3.14 13.89
CA GLN A 18 9.77 3.42 15.07
C GLN A 18 8.99 4.72 14.92
N ALA A 19 9.62 5.80 14.46
CA ALA A 19 8.95 7.08 14.22
C ALA A 19 7.83 6.95 13.18
N PHE A 20 8.07 6.20 12.10
CA PHE A 20 7.07 5.95 11.07
C PHE A 20 5.89 5.12 11.60
N GLU A 21 6.16 4.08 12.39
CA GLU A 21 5.12 3.25 13.01
C GLU A 21 4.26 4.05 13.99
N GLN A 22 4.86 4.91 14.81
CA GLN A 22 4.16 5.80 15.74
C GLN A 22 3.27 6.82 14.99
N LEU A 23 3.80 7.42 13.91
CA LEU A 23 3.04 8.34 13.08
C LEU A 23 1.83 7.68 12.40
N CYS A 24 2.00 6.44 11.93
CA CYS A 24 0.91 5.67 11.33
C CYS A 24 -0.15 5.32 12.39
N ALA A 25 0.29 4.86 13.57
CA ALA A 25 -0.61 4.51 14.67
C ALA A 25 -1.43 5.71 15.18
N ALA A 26 -0.83 6.91 15.21
CA ALA A 26 -1.53 8.14 15.60
C ALA A 26 -2.65 8.55 14.63
N GLN A 27 -2.69 7.97 13.43
CA GLN A 27 -3.68 8.23 12.39
C GLN A 27 -4.59 7.01 12.12
N ASP A 28 -4.53 5.99 12.99
CA ASP A 28 -5.25 4.71 12.80
C ASP A 28 -4.92 4.00 11.47
N LEU A 29 -3.71 4.20 10.97
CA LEU A 29 -3.22 3.60 9.72
C LEU A 29 -2.13 2.57 9.99
N THR A 30 -2.03 1.57 9.13
CA THR A 30 -0.90 0.64 9.13
C THR A 30 0.23 1.16 8.23
N PRO A 31 1.51 0.92 8.58
CA PRO A 31 2.66 1.27 7.74
C PRO A 31 2.54 0.76 6.30
N SER A 32 1.96 -0.44 6.15
CA SER A 32 1.77 -1.06 4.83
C SER A 32 0.71 -0.36 3.98
N GLN A 33 -0.30 0.29 4.57
CA GLN A 33 -1.26 1.10 3.83
C GLN A 33 -0.60 2.38 3.33
N VAL A 34 0.12 3.07 4.21
CA VAL A 34 0.83 4.31 3.87
C VAL A 34 1.88 4.07 2.80
N THR A 35 2.73 3.04 2.94
CA THR A 35 3.75 2.73 1.93
C THR A 35 3.14 2.41 0.55
N ARG A 36 1.99 1.71 0.51
CA ARG A 36 1.32 1.43 -0.77
C ARG A 36 0.77 2.70 -1.42
N GLN A 37 0.22 3.62 -0.62
CA GLN A 37 -0.25 4.91 -1.12
C GLN A 37 0.90 5.74 -1.66
N LEU A 38 2.02 5.83 -0.92
CA LEU A 38 3.23 6.51 -1.35
C LEU A 38 3.78 5.95 -2.67
N ILE A 39 3.78 4.63 -2.85
CA ILE A 39 4.21 4.01 -4.12
C ILE A 39 3.30 4.43 -5.28
N ARG A 40 1.97 4.43 -5.08
CA ARG A 40 1.02 4.84 -6.12
C ARG A 40 1.23 6.30 -6.52
N GLU A 41 1.25 7.20 -5.53
CA GLU A 41 1.47 8.64 -5.78
C GLU A 41 2.81 8.91 -6.46
N TYR A 42 3.86 8.16 -6.08
CA TYR A 42 5.17 8.28 -6.70
C TYR A 42 5.16 7.82 -8.17
N LEU A 43 4.49 6.71 -8.48
CA LEU A 43 4.35 6.23 -9.86
C LEU A 43 3.51 7.19 -10.70
N GLU A 44 2.40 7.71 -10.16
CA GLU A 44 1.56 8.71 -10.82
C GLU A 44 2.35 10.00 -11.11
N LYS A 45 3.13 10.48 -10.15
CA LYS A 45 3.98 11.68 -10.32
C LYS A 45 5.03 11.52 -11.43
N HIS A 46 5.48 10.30 -11.68
CA HIS A 46 6.49 9.99 -12.69
C HIS A 46 5.89 9.51 -14.02
N ASP A 47 4.56 9.63 -14.21
CA ASP A 47 3.82 9.19 -15.40
C ASP A 47 4.01 7.69 -15.72
N VAL A 48 4.32 6.90 -14.70
CA VAL A 48 4.50 5.44 -14.85
C VAL A 48 3.16 4.76 -14.72
N SER A 49 2.56 4.43 -15.86
CA SER A 49 1.34 3.61 -15.91
C SER A 49 1.65 2.15 -15.58
N PHE A 50 1.23 1.70 -14.40
CA PHE A 50 1.17 0.28 -14.06
C PHE A 50 -0.22 -0.25 -14.41
N GLY A 51 -0.26 -1.30 -15.25
CA GLY A 51 -1.42 -1.76 -16.00
C GLY A 51 -2.79 -1.72 -15.30
N ASP A 52 -3.75 -1.24 -16.09
CA ASP A 52 -5.19 -1.11 -15.89
C ASP A 52 -5.87 -2.22 -15.05
N ASN A 53 -6.54 -1.78 -13.99
CA ASN A 53 -7.88 -2.21 -13.57
C ASN A 53 -8.30 -3.68 -13.82
N GLN A 54 -8.40 -4.47 -12.74
CA GLN A 54 -9.63 -5.27 -12.54
C GLN A 54 -10.27 -4.87 -11.21
N SER A 55 -10.98 -3.76 -11.24
CA SER A 55 -12.22 -3.54 -10.50
C SER A 55 -13.04 -4.82 -10.61
N ARG A 56 -13.23 -5.49 -9.47
CA ARG A 56 -14.40 -6.31 -9.26
C ARG A 56 -15.14 -5.68 -8.09
N PRO A 57 -16.33 -5.10 -8.29
CA PRO A 57 -17.18 -4.72 -7.17
C PRO A 57 -17.45 -6.00 -6.36
N ASN A 58 -17.16 -5.94 -5.06
CA ASN A 58 -17.45 -7.02 -4.14
C ASN A 58 -18.95 -7.34 -4.18
N PRO A 59 -19.41 -8.50 -4.67
CA PRO A 59 -20.81 -8.84 -4.55
C PRO A 59 -21.07 -9.18 -3.08
N GLN A 60 -21.84 -8.32 -2.40
CA GLN A 60 -22.48 -8.68 -1.15
C GLN A 60 -23.35 -9.92 -1.42
N VAL A 61 -22.98 -11.07 -0.85
CA VAL A 61 -23.88 -12.21 -0.74
C VAL A 61 -24.47 -12.21 0.66
N LYS A 62 -25.72 -11.73 0.74
CA LYS A 62 -26.63 -12.06 1.82
C LYS A 62 -27.08 -13.51 1.61
N SER A 63 -26.94 -14.34 2.63
CA SER A 63 -27.79 -15.50 2.94
C SER A 63 -27.70 -15.75 4.43
#